data_AF-A0A519HU56-F1
#
_entry.id   AF-A0A519HU56-F1
#
_cell.length_a   1.000
_cell.length_b   1.000
_cell.length_c   1.000
_cell.angle_alpha   90.00
_cell.angle_beta   90.00
_cell.angle_gamma   90.00
#
_symmetry.space_group_name_H-M   'P 1'
#
loop_
_entity.id
_entity.type
_entity.pdbx_description
1 polymer ?
#
loop_
_entity_poly.entity_id
_entity_poly.type
_entity_poly.pdbx_seq_one_letter_code
_entity_poly.pdbx_strand_id
1 'polypeptide(L)'
;METMLDLVSAWPGAVWLQGSGTTYLVVNAIHILGLALLVGAIFPLDILLIRSGGNPIASDLPALARLLPRMAAYGLALALFTGLWLFSVRPHDYVANPAFLFKMALLVLAGCNAV
;
A
#
# COMPACT_ATOMS: atom_id res chain seq x y z
N MET A 1 -11.17 28.96 10.15
CA MET A 1 -11.75 27.64 10.47
C MET A 1 -10.76 26.63 9.95
N GLU A 2 -10.00 25.97 10.83
CA GLU A 2 -9.01 24.97 10.38
C GLU A 2 -9.75 23.80 9.73
N THR A 3 -9.30 23.41 8.54
CA THR A 3 -9.87 22.27 7.84
C THR A 3 -9.28 20.97 8.38
N MET A 4 -9.98 19.85 8.17
CA MET A 4 -9.48 18.54 8.60
C MET A 4 -8.11 18.20 7.96
N LEU A 5 -7.84 18.73 6.76
CA LEU A 5 -6.58 18.58 6.05
C LEU A 5 -5.44 19.38 6.72
N ASP A 6 -5.76 20.54 7.30
CA ASP A 6 -4.78 21.35 8.04
C ASP A 6 -4.30 20.60 9.29
N LEU A 7 -5.24 19.98 10.02
CA LEU A 7 -4.93 19.12 11.18
C LEU A 7 -4.05 17.92 10.77
N VAL A 8 -4.36 17.30 9.63
CA VAL A 8 -3.56 16.19 9.07
C VAL A 8 -2.17 16.66 8.66
N SER A 9 -1.99 17.90 8.20
CA SER A 9 -0.67 18.43 7.86
C SER A 9 0.16 18.86 9.07
N ALA A 10 -0.50 19.15 10.20
CA ALA A 10 0.12 19.69 11.40
C ALA A 10 0.47 18.64 12.45
N TRP A 11 0.04 17.38 12.30
CA TRP A 11 0.35 16.34 13.29
C TRP A 11 1.88 16.08 13.37
N PRO A 12 2.39 15.60 14.52
CA PRO A 12 3.84 15.49 14.76
C PRO A 12 4.57 14.66 13.70
N GLY A 13 3.91 13.63 13.17
CA GLY A 13 4.44 12.80 12.10
C GLY A 13 4.66 13.58 10.81
N ALA A 14 3.70 14.39 10.36
CA ALA A 14 3.85 15.17 9.12
C ALA A 14 4.96 16.20 9.27
N VAL A 15 4.98 16.92 10.39
CA VAL A 15 6.00 17.95 10.67
C VAL A 15 7.41 17.34 10.68
N TRP A 16 7.56 16.14 11.24
CA TRP A 16 8.84 15.43 11.23
C TRP A 16 9.32 15.09 9.80
N LEU A 17 8.42 14.61 8.93
CA LEU A 17 8.75 14.32 7.53
C LEU A 17 9.01 15.60 6.72
N GLN A 18 8.25 16.67 6.96
CA GLN A 18 8.44 17.98 6.32
C GLN A 18 9.81 18.59 6.67
N GLY A 19 10.27 18.39 7.91
CA GLY A 19 11.54 18.93 8.40
C GLY A 19 12.80 18.15 8.01
N SER A 20 12.67 16.95 7.42
CA SER A 20 13.81 16.08 7.11
C SER A 20 13.62 15.30 5.80
N GLY A 21 14.35 15.72 4.76
CA GLY A 21 14.36 15.03 3.46
C GLY A 21 14.81 13.57 3.54
N THR A 22 15.78 13.26 4.40
CA THR A 22 16.25 11.87 4.62
C THR A 22 15.15 11.01 5.25
N THR A 23 14.41 11.56 6.20
CA THR A 23 13.29 10.84 6.83
C THR A 23 12.19 10.57 5.81
N TYR A 24 11.81 11.59 5.04
CA TYR A 24 10.87 11.44 3.94
C TYR A 24 11.32 10.36 2.95
N LEU A 25 12.61 10.37 2.57
CA LEU A 25 13.20 9.37 1.68
C LEU A 25 13.08 7.95 2.24
N VAL A 26 13.38 7.76 3.53
CA VAL A 26 13.28 6.45 4.19
C VAL A 26 11.83 5.96 4.24
N VAL A 27 10.88 6.82 4.65
CA VAL A 27 9.45 6.44 4.67
C VAL A 27 8.96 6.11 3.26
N ASN A 28 9.39 6.87 2.25
CA ASN A 28 9.08 6.59 0.85
C ASN A 28 9.69 5.26 0.37
N ALA A 29 10.93 4.96 0.75
CA ALA A 29 11.57 3.68 0.43
C ALA A 29 10.82 2.49 1.07
N ILE A 30 10.39 2.63 2.32
CA ILE A 30 9.57 1.63 3.02
C ILE A 30 8.20 1.48 2.35
N HIS A 31 7.59 2.57 1.89
CA HIS A 31 6.35 2.53 1.11
C HIS A 31 6.52 1.72 -0.18
N ILE A 32 7.58 2.01 -0.95
CA ILE A 32 7.90 1.27 -2.18
C ILE A 32 8.19 -0.20 -1.89
N LEU A 33 8.89 -0.51 -0.80
CA LEU A 33 9.11 -1.90 -0.36
C LEU A 33 7.78 -2.61 -0.07
N GLY A 34 6.83 -1.95 0.61
CA GLY A 34 5.49 -2.48 0.84
C GLY A 34 4.75 -2.78 -0.47
N LEU A 35 4.80 -1.86 -1.44
CA LEU A 35 4.24 -2.07 -2.78
C LEU A 35 4.93 -3.23 -3.52
N ALA A 36 6.25 -3.34 -3.43
CA ALA A 36 7.02 -4.42 -4.04
C ALA A 36 6.67 -5.78 -3.44
N LEU A 37 6.50 -5.87 -2.11
CA LEU A 37 6.04 -7.09 -1.44
C LEU A 37 4.60 -7.44 -1.83
N LEU A 38 3.72 -6.45 -1.93
CA LEU A 38 2.32 -6.65 -2.31
C LEU A 38 2.21 -7.20 -3.74
N VAL A 39 2.76 -6.47 -4.71
CA VAL A 39 2.71 -6.85 -6.13
C VAL A 39 3.51 -8.12 -6.39
N GLY A 40 4.70 -8.21 -5.79
CA GLY A 40 5.58 -9.37 -5.90
C GLY A 40 5.01 -10.64 -5.27
N ALA A 41 4.01 -10.54 -4.39
CA ALA A 41 3.33 -11.68 -3.83
C ALA A 41 2.03 -12.05 -4.57
N ILE A 42 1.25 -11.06 -5.00
CA ILE A 42 0.00 -11.29 -5.77
C ILE A 42 0.32 -11.91 -7.13
N PHE A 43 1.30 -11.37 -7.86
CA PHE A 43 1.57 -11.82 -9.23
C PHE A 43 1.92 -13.33 -9.33
N PRO A 44 2.82 -13.89 -8.49
CA PRO A 44 3.09 -15.32 -8.50
C PRO A 44 1.94 -16.16 -7.94
N LEU A 45 1.14 -15.62 -7.02
CA LEU A 45 -0.04 -16.30 -6.47
C LEU A 45 -1.09 -16.51 -7.57
N ASP A 46 -1.34 -15.49 -8.39
CA ASP A 46 -2.29 -15.58 -9.51
C ASP A 46 -1.84 -16.63 -10.53
N ILE A 47 -0.55 -16.69 -10.86
CA ILE A 47 0.01 -17.72 -11.74
C ILE A 47 -0.19 -19.11 -11.12
N LEU A 48 0.04 -19.27 -9.82
CA LEU A 48 -0.13 -20.54 -9.12
C LEU A 48 -1.60 -20.98 -9.12
N LEU A 49 -2.53 -20.06 -8.90
CA LEU A 49 -3.97 -20.30 -8.95
C LEU A 49 -4.41 -20.73 -10.35
N ILE A 50 -3.95 -20.04 -11.40
CA ILE A 50 -4.24 -20.42 -12.80
C ILE A 50 -3.70 -21.83 -13.11
N ARG A 51 -2.44 -22.11 -12.75
CA ARG A 51 -1.82 -23.43 -12.98
C ARG A 51 -2.50 -24.56 -12.21
N SER A 52 -3.02 -24.29 -11.02
CA SER A 52 -3.69 -25.28 -10.17
C SER A 52 -5.20 -25.41 -10.45
N GLY A 53 -5.70 -24.80 -11.52
CA GLY A 53 -7.13 -24.84 -11.86
C GLY A 53 -8.02 -24.14 -10.82
N GLY A 54 -7.49 -23.15 -10.12
CA GLY A 54 -8.17 -22.40 -9.06
C GLY A 54 -8.12 -23.07 -7.68
N ASN A 55 -7.47 -24.23 -7.53
CA ASN A 55 -7.35 -24.89 -6.24
C ASN A 55 -5.92 -24.82 -5.66
N PRO A 56 -5.63 -23.86 -4.77
CA PRO A 56 -4.29 -23.72 -4.19
C PRO A 56 -3.84 -24.93 -3.36
N ILE A 57 -4.76 -25.76 -2.86
CA ILE A 57 -4.45 -27.01 -2.15
C ILE A 57 -3.94 -28.09 -3.12
N ALA A 58 -4.39 -28.06 -4.37
CA ALA A 58 -3.93 -28.94 -5.44
C ALA A 58 -2.63 -28.44 -6.11
N SER A 59 -2.05 -27.35 -5.61
CA SER A 59 -0.81 -26.82 -6.19
C SER A 59 0.41 -27.66 -5.81
N ASP A 60 1.34 -27.83 -6.76
CA ASP A 60 2.63 -28.49 -6.52
C ASP A 60 3.53 -27.72 -5.53
N LEU A 61 3.16 -26.46 -5.19
CA LEU A 61 3.92 -25.56 -4.31
C LEU A 61 3.08 -25.10 -3.10
N PRO A 62 2.63 -26.00 -2.20
CA PRO A 62 1.72 -25.67 -1.10
C PRO A 62 2.35 -24.76 -0.03
N ALA A 63 3.68 -24.71 0.07
CA ALA A 63 4.37 -23.74 0.94
C ALA A 63 4.21 -22.31 0.40
N LEU A 64 4.38 -22.14 -0.92
CA LEU A 64 4.27 -20.83 -1.56
C LEU A 64 2.82 -20.34 -1.57
N ALA A 65 1.86 -21.22 -1.85
CA ALA A 65 0.42 -20.93 -1.78
C ALA A 65 -0.02 -20.37 -0.42
N ARG A 66 0.65 -20.76 0.68
CA ARG A 66 0.38 -20.27 2.04
C ARG A 66 1.18 -19.01 2.40
N LEU A 67 2.38 -18.86 1.84
CA LEU A 67 3.28 -17.75 2.16
C LEU A 67 2.90 -16.46 1.41
N LEU A 68 2.59 -16.57 0.12
CA LEU A 68 2.32 -15.40 -0.74
C LEU A 68 1.15 -14.54 -0.23
N PRO A 69 -0.01 -15.08 0.18
CA PRO A 69 -1.09 -14.26 0.72
C PRO A 69 -0.68 -13.48 1.98
N ARG A 70 0.16 -14.08 2.83
CA ARG A 70 0.67 -13.42 4.04
C ARG A 70 1.64 -12.30 3.69
N MET A 71 2.52 -12.53 2.72
CA MET A 71 3.44 -11.49 2.22
C MET A 71 2.69 -10.33 1.58
N ALA A 72 1.64 -10.61 0.81
CA ALA A 72 0.75 -9.59 0.27
C ALA A 72 0.09 -8.79 1.40
N ALA A 73 -0.44 -9.45 2.44
CA ALA A 73 -1.04 -8.77 3.59
C ALA A 73 -0.05 -7.86 4.34
N TYR A 74 1.18 -8.34 4.61
CA TYR A 74 2.22 -7.51 5.24
C TYR A 74 2.65 -6.34 4.35
N GLY A 75 2.81 -6.57 3.04
CA GLY A 75 3.13 -5.52 2.08
C GLY A 75 2.05 -4.45 2.01
N LEU A 76 0.78 -4.85 1.99
CA LEU A 76 -0.37 -3.94 2.03
C LEU A 76 -0.39 -3.12 3.32
N ALA A 77 -0.24 -3.76 4.48
CA ALA A 77 -0.23 -3.06 5.77
C ALA A 77 0.89 -2.01 5.83
N LEU A 78 2.09 -2.36 5.37
CA LEU A 78 3.23 -1.46 5.32
C LEU A 78 2.98 -0.28 4.36
N ALA A 79 2.46 -0.57 3.15
CA ALA A 79 2.16 0.45 2.15
C ALA A 79 1.05 1.40 2.61
N LEU A 80 0.01 0.91 3.29
CA LEU A 80 -1.06 1.75 3.85
C LEU A 80 -0.53 2.65 4.95
N PHE A 81 0.20 2.09 5.93
CA PHE A 81 0.71 2.86 7.06
C PHE A 81 1.66 3.98 6.61
N THR A 82 2.63 3.65 5.77
CA THR A 82 3.57 4.64 5.22
C THR A 82 2.92 5.59 4.22
N GLY A 83 1.95 5.12 3.44
CA GLY A 83 1.22 5.94 2.47
C GLY A 83 0.38 7.02 3.13
N LEU A 84 -0.28 6.71 4.24
CA LEU A 84 -0.99 7.69 5.08
C LEU A 84 -0.02 8.74 5.63
N TRP A 85 1.18 8.31 6.03
CA TRP A 85 2.19 9.22 6.54
C TRP A 85 2.71 10.17 5.45
N LEU A 86 2.99 9.66 4.25
CA LEU A 86 3.41 10.47 3.11
C LEU A 86 2.31 11.42 2.64
N PHE A 87 1.06 10.97 2.60
CA PHE A 87 -0.10 11.81 2.29
C PHE A 87 -0.20 13.01 3.25
N SER A 88 0.07 12.79 4.53
CA SER A 88 0.00 13.84 5.56
C SER A 88 0.99 14.98 5.37
N VAL A 89 2.04 14.81 4.55
CA VAL A 89 3.05 15.86 4.30
C VAL A 89 2.46 17.03 3.51
N ARG A 90 1.60 16.77 2.52
CA ARG A 90 0.91 17.78 1.70
C ARG A 90 -0.49 17.30 1.29
N PRO A 91 -1.43 17.18 2.23
CA PRO A 91 -2.72 16.53 1.98
C PRO A 91 -3.57 17.29 0.97
N HIS A 92 -3.49 18.63 0.94
CA HIS A 92 -4.19 19.47 -0.04
C HIS A 92 -3.73 19.19 -1.48
N ASP A 93 -2.43 19.06 -1.71
CA ASP A 93 -1.86 18.76 -3.04
C ASP A 93 -2.35 17.40 -3.56
N TYR A 94 -2.44 16.40 -2.67
CA TYR A 94 -2.89 15.07 -3.04
C TYR A 94 -4.39 15.01 -3.34
N VAL A 95 -5.23 15.67 -2.55
CA VAL A 95 -6.69 15.71 -2.79
C VAL A 95 -7.02 16.48 -4.06
N ALA A 96 -6.24 17.52 -4.38
CA ALA A 96 -6.38 18.28 -5.63
C ALA A 96 -5.83 17.53 -6.87
N ASN A 97 -5.15 16.40 -6.70
CA ASN A 97 -4.51 15.67 -7.80
C ASN A 97 -5.40 14.53 -8.32
N PRO A 98 -5.92 14.62 -9.57
CA PRO A 98 -6.78 13.58 -10.15
C PRO A 98 -6.12 12.20 -10.19
N ALA A 99 -4.80 12.12 -10.44
CA ALA A 99 -4.09 10.85 -10.51
C ALA A 99 -4.06 10.13 -9.14
N PHE A 100 -3.96 10.89 -8.04
CA PHE A 100 -4.06 10.34 -6.70
C PHE A 100 -5.47 9.80 -6.42
N LEU A 101 -6.51 10.55 -6.82
CA LEU A 101 -7.90 10.11 -6.66
C LEU A 101 -8.18 8.81 -7.43
N PHE A 102 -7.70 8.68 -8.67
CA PHE A 102 -7.80 7.43 -9.42
C PHE A 102 -7.07 6.28 -8.72
N LYS A 103 -5.85 6.52 -8.21
CA LYS A 103 -5.10 5.52 -7.44
C LYS A 103 -5.91 5.05 -6.23
N MET A 104 -6.54 5.97 -5.49
CA MET A 104 -7.36 5.63 -4.32
C MET A 104 -8.65 4.89 -4.69
N ALA A 105 -9.31 5.28 -5.79
CA ALA A 105 -10.49 4.57 -6.28
C ALA A 105 -10.16 3.12 -6.67
N LEU A 106 -9.05 2.90 -7.39
CA LEU A 106 -8.55 1.56 -7.71
C LEU A 106 -8.21 0.75 -6.46
N LEU A 107 -7.61 1.37 -5.45
CA LEU A 107 -7.30 0.71 -4.18
C LEU A 107 -8.57 0.25 -3.45
N VAL A 108 -9.62 1.08 -3.43
CA VAL A 108 -10.92 0.72 -2.85
C VAL A 108 -11.57 -0.42 -3.63
N LEU A 109 -11.58 -0.36 -4.96
CA LEU A 109 -12.10 -1.44 -5.80
C LEU A 109 -11.35 -2.76 -5.58
N ALA A 110 -10.02 -2.71 -5.48
CA ALA A 110 -9.20 -3.87 -5.17
C ALA A 110 -9.53 -4.45 -3.78
N GLY A 111 -9.74 -3.57 -2.78
CA GLY A 111 -10.17 -3.98 -1.43
C GLY A 111 -11.54 -4.65 -1.43
N CYS A 112 -12.52 -4.11 -2.16
CA CYS A 112 -13.84 -4.72 -2.30
C CYS A 112 -13.79 -6.07 -3.02
N ASN A 113 -12.89 -6.25 -3.99
CA ASN A 113 -12.69 -7.53 -4.68
C ASN A 113 -12.02 -8.60 -3.81
N ALA A 114 -11.28 -8.20 -2.77
CA ALA A 114 -10.55 -9.11 -1.90
C ALA A 114 -11.41 -9.74 -0.79
N VAL A 115 -12.65 -9.24 -0.60
CA VAL A 115 -13.66 -9.73 0.37
C VAL A 115 -14.65 -10.63 -0.35
#